data_AF-A0A5E6N288-F1
#
_entry.id   AF-A0A5E6N288-F1
#
_cell.length_a   1.000
_cell.length_b   1.000
_cell.length_c   1.000
_cell.angle_alpha   90.00
_cell.angle_beta   90.00
_cell.angle_gamma   90.00
#
_symmetry.space_group_name_H-M   'P 1'
#
loop_
_entity.id
_entity.type
_entity.pdbx_description
1 polymer ?
#
loop_
_entity_poly.entity_id
_entity_poly.type
_entity_poly.pdbx_seq_one_letter_code
_entity_poly.pdbx_strand_id
1 'polypeptide(L)'
;MEITARRTDTDETTTKTITVTVTDLDDEAPTNIQINDAATDINGFVTLDNDKGVGFVIGTLSATDPDTDTTTNALTFTTDSADFEIVNGNELKTKRNITTIGNIDFTVTASNHVNQSTNKDFTIKVVDAKKIVPFMITTPDVSVPEKTEKVITLSPTKERG
;
A
#
# COMPACT_ATOMS: atom_id res chain seq x y z
N MET A 1 -14.02 -27.54 -18.41
CA MET A 1 -15.39 -28.08 -18.57
C MET A 1 -15.31 -29.38 -19.35
N GLU A 2 -16.09 -30.40 -18.98
CA GLU A 2 -16.22 -31.63 -19.76
C GLU A 2 -17.64 -31.73 -20.33
N ILE A 3 -17.74 -32.01 -21.63
CA ILE A 3 -19.01 -32.26 -22.31
C ILE A 3 -19.00 -33.69 -22.81
N THR A 4 -20.02 -34.45 -22.46
CA THR A 4 -20.20 -35.81 -22.97
C THR A 4 -21.08 -35.77 -24.21
N ALA A 5 -20.50 -36.05 -25.38
CA ALA A 5 -21.25 -36.29 -26.60
C ALA A 5 -21.73 -37.75 -26.60
N ARG A 6 -23.03 -37.97 -26.78
CA ARG A 6 -23.63 -39.31 -26.87
C ARG A 6 -24.27 -39.50 -28.24
N ARG A 7 -23.91 -40.58 -28.93
CA ARG A 7 -24.65 -41.08 -30.10
C ARG A 7 -25.35 -42.38 -29.70
N THR A 8 -26.62 -42.51 -30.08
CA THR A 8 -27.38 -43.75 -29.90
C THR A 8 -28.02 -44.12 -31.23
N ASP A 9 -27.73 -45.31 -31.71
CA ASP A 9 -28.44 -45.99 -32.80
C ASP A 9 -29.38 -47.05 -32.20
N THR A 10 -30.13 -47.79 -33.02
CA THR A 10 -31.25 -48.65 -32.58
C THR A 10 -30.96 -49.55 -31.37
N ASP A 11 -29.73 -50.04 -31.20
CA ASP A 11 -29.32 -50.85 -30.04
C ASP A 11 -27.91 -50.53 -29.48
N GLU A 12 -27.22 -49.51 -30.00
CA GLU A 12 -25.84 -49.18 -29.59
C GLU A 12 -25.75 -47.73 -29.12
N THR A 13 -25.11 -47.50 -27.98
CA THR A 13 -24.79 -46.16 -27.50
C THR A 13 -23.29 -46.01 -27.34
N THR A 14 -22.73 -44.99 -27.99
CA THR A 14 -21.33 -44.59 -27.82
C THR A 14 -21.29 -43.21 -27.19
N THR A 15 -20.39 -43.03 -26.22
CA THR A 15 -20.08 -41.71 -25.66
C THR A 15 -18.65 -41.32 -25.98
N LYS A 16 -18.42 -40.01 -26.12
CA LYS A 16 -17.09 -39.41 -26.13
C LYS A 16 -17.07 -38.22 -25.19
N THR A 17 -16.02 -38.14 -24.40
CA THR A 17 -15.74 -36.94 -23.61
C THR A 17 -15.02 -35.93 -24.50
N ILE A 18 -15.53 -34.70 -24.51
CA ILE A 18 -14.90 -33.53 -25.12
C ILE A 18 -14.45 -32.64 -23.96
N THR A 19 -13.15 -32.40 -23.87
CA THR A 19 -12.59 -31.48 -22.89
C THR A 19 -12.55 -30.07 -23.48
N VAL A 20 -13.10 -29.10 -22.76
CA VAL A 20 -13.05 -27.68 -23.09
C VAL A 20 -12.29 -26.96 -21.98
N THR A 21 -11.19 -26.30 -22.35
CA THR A 21 -10.40 -25.45 -21.45
C THR A 21 -10.82 -23.99 -21.63
N VAL A 22 -11.09 -23.31 -20.52
CA VAL A 22 -11.21 -21.85 -20.48
C VAL A 22 -9.97 -21.36 -19.76
N THR A 23 -9.24 -20.46 -20.40
CA THR A 23 -8.04 -19.83 -19.83
C THR A 23 -8.42 -18.45 -19.38
N ASP A 24 -7.97 -18.10 -18.18
CA ASP A 24 -8.09 -16.75 -17.63
C ASP A 24 -7.32 -15.76 -18.51
N LEU A 25 -7.86 -14.56 -18.66
CA LEU A 25 -7.17 -13.47 -19.34
C LEU A 25 -6.85 -12.40 -18.30
N ASP A 26 -5.72 -11.72 -18.48
CA ASP A 26 -5.45 -10.49 -17.73
C ASP A 26 -6.36 -9.38 -18.32
N ASP A 27 -7.55 -9.22 -17.73
CA ASP A 27 -8.56 -8.25 -18.13
C ASP A 27 -8.96 -7.26 -17.03
N GLU A 28 -8.35 -7.33 -15.85
CA GLU A 28 -8.50 -6.38 -14.76
C GLU A 28 -7.29 -5.45 -14.58
N ALA A 29 -7.56 -4.15 -14.34
CA ALA A 29 -6.50 -3.22 -13.97
C ALA A 29 -6.09 -3.38 -12.49
N PRO A 30 -4.85 -3.00 -12.12
CA PRO A 30 -4.43 -2.99 -10.72
C PRO A 30 -5.29 -2.08 -9.86
N THR A 31 -5.41 -2.40 -8.58
CA THR A 31 -6.21 -1.67 -7.59
C THR A 31 -5.44 -1.50 -6.28
N ASN A 32 -6.03 -0.78 -5.32
CA ASN A 32 -5.51 -0.67 -3.95
C ASN A 32 -4.02 -0.27 -3.87
N ILE A 33 -3.62 0.77 -4.60
CA ILE A 33 -2.25 1.29 -4.52
C ILE A 33 -1.98 1.79 -3.09
N GLN A 34 -0.87 1.40 -2.47
CA GLN A 34 -0.49 1.80 -1.11
C GLN A 34 1.01 2.13 -1.03
N ILE A 35 1.39 2.94 -0.04
CA ILE A 35 2.78 3.12 0.39
C ILE A 35 2.94 2.38 1.73
N ASN A 36 3.71 1.31 1.73
CA ASN A 36 3.99 0.50 2.91
C ASN A 36 5.29 0.97 3.58
N ASP A 37 5.44 0.59 4.86
CA ASP A 37 6.62 0.85 5.69
C ASP A 37 7.00 2.34 5.84
N ALA A 38 6.10 3.24 5.43
CA ALA A 38 6.28 4.67 5.59
C ALA A 38 5.90 5.13 7.00
N ALA A 39 6.62 6.13 7.51
CA ALA A 39 6.24 6.80 8.75
C ALA A 39 4.90 7.54 8.55
N THR A 40 3.96 7.38 9.48
CA THR A 40 2.65 8.04 9.43
C THR A 40 2.32 8.82 10.70
N ASP A 41 1.52 9.88 10.56
CA ASP A 41 0.91 10.58 11.69
C ASP A 41 -0.26 9.78 12.31
N ILE A 42 -0.83 10.29 13.41
CA ILE A 42 -1.97 9.67 14.12
C ILE A 42 -3.24 9.55 13.28
N ASN A 43 -3.33 10.25 12.15
CA ASN A 43 -4.46 10.22 11.24
C ASN A 43 -4.16 9.36 9.99
N GLY A 44 -3.00 8.68 9.97
CA GLY A 44 -2.60 7.78 8.88
C GLY A 44 -2.00 8.49 7.67
N PHE A 45 -1.63 9.77 7.75
CA PHE A 45 -0.92 10.43 6.65
C PHE A 45 0.56 10.11 6.70
N VAL A 46 1.16 9.82 5.54
CA VAL A 46 2.60 9.68 5.43
C VAL A 46 3.28 11.00 5.80
N THR A 47 4.28 10.92 6.66
CA THR A 47 5.07 12.06 7.13
C THR A 47 6.52 11.92 6.69
N LEU A 48 7.14 13.05 6.33
CA LEU A 48 8.55 13.12 5.98
C LEU A 48 9.18 14.30 6.72
N ASP A 49 10.34 14.11 7.34
CA ASP A 49 11.05 15.23 7.96
C ASP A 49 11.67 16.14 6.88
N ASN A 50 11.71 17.44 7.15
CA ASN A 50 12.32 18.44 6.25
C ASN A 50 13.87 18.47 6.27
N ASP A 51 14.51 17.38 6.67
CA ASP A 51 15.96 17.18 6.64
C ASP A 51 16.37 16.00 5.74
N LYS A 52 15.43 15.35 5.06
CA LYS A 52 15.71 14.18 4.21
C LYS A 52 16.34 14.62 2.88
N GLY A 53 17.54 14.11 2.64
CA GLY A 53 18.29 14.32 1.40
C GLY A 53 17.94 13.32 0.30
N VAL A 54 18.49 13.53 -0.90
CA VAL A 54 18.35 12.63 -2.07
C VAL A 54 18.54 11.16 -1.69
N GLY A 55 17.67 10.29 -2.22
CA GLY A 55 17.77 8.84 -2.06
C GLY A 55 17.22 8.33 -0.72
N PHE A 56 16.66 9.21 0.13
CA PHE A 56 15.96 8.77 1.34
C PHE A 56 14.73 7.93 0.96
N VAL A 57 14.62 6.75 1.55
CA VAL A 57 13.52 5.80 1.34
C VAL A 57 12.32 6.22 2.16
N ILE A 58 11.22 6.51 1.47
CA ILE A 58 9.95 6.88 2.10
C ILE A 58 9.17 5.62 2.47
N GLY A 59 9.18 4.63 1.58
CA GLY A 59 8.47 3.36 1.75
C GLY A 59 8.48 2.55 0.46
N THR A 60 7.70 1.47 0.42
CA THR A 60 7.54 0.62 -0.76
C THR A 60 6.12 0.67 -1.30
N LEU A 61 5.98 0.76 -2.61
CA LEU A 61 4.69 0.73 -3.29
C LEU A 61 4.19 -0.71 -3.44
N SER A 62 2.89 -0.87 -3.29
CA SER A 62 2.17 -2.11 -3.61
C SER A 62 0.82 -1.79 -4.21
N ALA A 63 0.28 -2.74 -4.96
CA ALA A 63 -1.09 -2.73 -5.49
C ALA A 63 -1.55 -4.18 -5.60
N THR A 64 -2.86 -4.39 -5.78
CA THR A 64 -3.48 -5.70 -5.94
C THR A 64 -4.06 -5.84 -7.32
N ASP A 65 -3.82 -6.98 -7.94
CA ASP A 65 -4.27 -7.29 -9.29
C ASP A 65 -4.50 -8.82 -9.32
N PRO A 66 -5.69 -9.29 -9.71
CA PRO A 66 -6.05 -10.72 -9.62
C PRO A 66 -5.25 -11.60 -10.59
N ASP A 67 -4.74 -11.03 -11.68
CA ASP A 67 -4.05 -11.73 -12.78
C ASP A 67 -2.52 -11.63 -12.67
N THR A 68 -2.04 -10.86 -11.71
CA THR A 68 -0.61 -10.62 -11.49
C THR A 68 0.07 -11.75 -10.70
N ASP A 69 1.15 -12.28 -11.27
CA ASP A 69 2.17 -13.06 -10.57
C ASP A 69 3.43 -12.21 -10.36
N THR A 70 3.91 -12.17 -9.11
CA THR A 70 5.14 -11.46 -8.69
C THR A 70 6.41 -11.84 -9.46
N THR A 71 6.42 -12.96 -10.20
CA THR A 71 7.60 -13.48 -10.90
C THR A 71 7.61 -13.22 -12.40
N THR A 72 6.47 -13.29 -13.07
CA THR A 72 6.36 -13.20 -14.55
C THR A 72 5.65 -11.95 -15.02
N ASN A 73 4.75 -11.40 -14.20
CA ASN A 73 3.76 -10.40 -14.58
C ASN A 73 3.72 -9.24 -13.56
N ALA A 74 4.85 -8.96 -12.92
CA ALA A 74 4.93 -7.99 -11.82
C ALA A 74 4.43 -6.59 -12.23
N LEU A 75 3.74 -5.94 -11.29
CA LEU A 75 3.25 -4.58 -11.48
C LEU A 75 4.41 -3.57 -11.62
N THR A 76 4.16 -2.56 -12.44
CA THR A 76 5.05 -1.42 -12.61
C THR A 76 4.44 -0.18 -11.99
N PHE A 77 5.28 0.66 -11.38
CA PHE A 77 4.83 1.90 -10.74
C PHE A 77 5.55 3.11 -11.33
N THR A 78 4.80 4.17 -11.59
CA THR A 78 5.32 5.47 -12.01
C THR A 78 4.74 6.59 -11.14
N THR A 79 5.43 7.72 -11.06
CA THR A 79 4.95 8.92 -10.37
C THR A 79 5.16 10.16 -11.22
N ASP A 80 4.27 11.13 -11.08
CA ASP A 80 4.39 12.47 -11.68
C ASP A 80 5.15 13.48 -10.80
N SER A 81 5.56 13.05 -9.59
CA SER A 81 6.21 13.92 -8.62
C SER A 81 7.53 14.49 -9.15
N ALA A 82 7.76 15.78 -8.89
CA ALA A 82 9.06 16.41 -9.08
C ALA A 82 10.04 16.15 -7.92
N ASP A 83 9.51 15.81 -6.75
CA ASP A 83 10.25 15.64 -5.50
C ASP A 83 10.57 14.17 -5.19
N PHE A 84 9.80 13.24 -5.74
CA PHE A 84 9.94 11.80 -5.52
C PHE A 84 10.25 11.04 -6.80
N GLU A 85 10.85 9.86 -6.64
CA GLU A 85 11.12 8.91 -7.69
C GLU A 85 10.86 7.48 -7.22
N ILE A 86 10.60 6.59 -8.16
CA ILE A 86 10.43 5.16 -7.88
C ILE A 86 11.65 4.45 -8.43
N VAL A 87 12.37 3.75 -7.55
CA VAL A 87 13.55 2.97 -7.90
C VAL A 87 13.32 1.50 -7.56
N ASN A 88 14.12 0.60 -8.14
CA ASN A 88 14.04 -0.84 -7.88
C ASN A 88 12.62 -1.43 -8.09
N GLY A 89 11.83 -0.84 -8.99
CA GLY A 89 10.47 -1.27 -9.33
C GLY A 89 9.36 -0.70 -8.45
N ASN A 90 9.59 -0.54 -7.14
CA ASN A 90 8.54 -0.08 -6.22
C ASN A 90 9.03 0.74 -5.00
N GLU A 91 10.32 1.05 -4.88
CA GLU A 91 10.85 1.79 -3.73
C GLU A 91 10.67 3.30 -3.97
N LEU A 92 9.80 3.95 -3.19
CA LEU A 92 9.54 5.38 -3.30
C LEU A 92 10.63 6.15 -2.54
N LYS A 93 11.40 6.98 -3.25
CA LYS A 93 12.51 7.76 -2.70
C LYS A 93 12.37 9.24 -2.97
N THR A 94 13.06 10.03 -2.18
CA THR A 94 13.29 11.44 -2.47
C THR A 94 14.27 11.61 -3.64
N LYS A 95 13.88 12.38 -4.64
CA LYS A 95 14.71 12.71 -5.81
C LYS A 95 15.65 13.89 -5.53
N ARG A 96 15.34 14.67 -4.51
CA ARG A 96 16.08 15.86 -4.07
C ARG A 96 15.95 16.06 -2.57
N ASN A 97 16.72 17.00 -2.03
CA ASN A 97 16.60 17.38 -0.63
C ASN A 97 15.23 18.03 -0.37
N ILE A 98 14.53 17.54 0.64
CA ILE A 98 13.23 18.07 1.07
C ILE A 98 13.47 18.95 2.28
N THR A 99 13.34 20.26 2.11
CA THR A 99 13.61 21.25 3.18
C THR A 99 12.39 22.10 3.56
N THR A 100 11.38 22.13 2.69
CA THR A 100 10.19 22.95 2.86
C THR A 100 9.10 22.17 3.58
N ILE A 101 8.67 22.66 4.74
CA ILE A 101 7.52 22.13 5.48
C ILE A 101 6.24 22.42 4.71
N GLY A 102 5.33 21.46 4.65
CA GLY A 102 4.08 21.56 3.91
C GLY A 102 3.63 20.22 3.36
N ASN A 103 2.59 20.24 2.53
CA ASN A 103 2.12 19.04 1.85
C ASN A 103 2.75 18.95 0.46
N ILE A 104 3.16 17.75 0.07
CA ILE A 104 3.54 17.42 -1.30
C ILE A 104 2.51 16.42 -1.81
N ASP A 105 1.70 16.87 -2.75
CA ASP A 105 0.70 16.05 -3.43
C ASP A 105 1.28 15.53 -4.75
N PHE A 106 1.02 14.26 -5.05
CA PHE A 106 1.48 13.60 -6.27
C PHE A 106 0.60 12.40 -6.60
N THR A 107 0.64 11.97 -7.85
CA THR A 107 -0.07 10.78 -8.32
C THR A 107 0.93 9.64 -8.52
N VAL A 108 0.51 8.44 -8.12
CA VAL A 108 1.16 7.18 -8.49
C VAL A 108 0.25 6.43 -9.45
N THR A 109 0.83 5.92 -10.52
CA THR A 109 0.18 5.01 -11.47
C THR A 109 0.75 3.62 -11.27
N ALA A 110 -0.12 2.62 -11.07
CA ALA A 110 0.24 1.21 -11.11
C ALA A 110 -0.26 0.61 -12.43
N SER A 111 0.58 -0.13 -13.14
CA SER A 111 0.21 -0.80 -14.40
C SER A 111 0.57 -2.29 -14.36
N ASN A 112 -0.32 -3.13 -14.90
CA ASN A 112 -0.06 -4.55 -15.11
C ASN A 112 0.74 -4.78 -16.41
N HIS A 113 1.00 -6.05 -16.74
CA HIS A 113 1.86 -6.41 -17.87
C HIS A 113 1.18 -6.23 -19.24
N VAL A 114 -0.15 -6.11 -19.28
CA VAL A 114 -0.92 -5.77 -20.50
C VAL A 114 -1.20 -4.27 -20.64
N ASN A 115 -0.62 -3.43 -19.77
CA ASN A 115 -0.74 -1.97 -19.74
C ASN A 115 -2.12 -1.43 -19.38
N GLN A 116 -2.93 -2.18 -18.64
CA GLN A 116 -4.03 -1.59 -17.89
C GLN A 116 -3.47 -0.92 -16.63
N SER A 117 -4.04 0.22 -16.25
CA SER A 117 -3.46 1.06 -15.21
C SER A 117 -4.50 1.75 -14.34
N THR A 118 -4.14 1.98 -13.09
CA THR A 118 -4.92 2.78 -12.13
C THR A 118 -4.04 3.87 -11.52
N ASN A 119 -4.64 5.02 -11.28
CA ASN A 119 -4.00 6.14 -10.60
C ASN A 119 -4.50 6.26 -9.16
N LYS A 120 -3.62 6.69 -8.26
CA LYS A 120 -3.99 7.13 -6.91
C LYS A 120 -3.18 8.34 -6.50
N ASP A 121 -3.89 9.33 -5.97
CA ASP A 121 -3.28 10.53 -5.40
C ASP A 121 -2.83 10.26 -3.96
N PHE A 122 -1.63 10.75 -3.64
CA PHE A 122 -1.04 10.69 -2.32
C PHE A 122 -0.62 12.08 -1.86
N THR A 123 -0.68 12.28 -0.55
CA THR A 123 -0.15 13.47 0.12
C THR A 123 0.92 13.03 1.11
N ILE A 124 2.13 13.55 0.97
CA ILE A 124 3.18 13.45 2.00
C ILE A 124 3.22 14.76 2.78
N LYS A 125 3.05 14.66 4.11
CA LYS A 125 3.17 15.79 5.03
C LYS A 125 4.63 15.96 5.44
N VAL A 126 5.27 16.99 4.91
CA VAL A 126 6.60 17.38 5.34
C VAL A 126 6.50 18.14 6.66
N VAL A 127 7.15 17.61 7.70
CA VAL A 127 7.17 18.17 9.05
C VAL A 127 8.56 18.64 9.44
N ASP A 128 8.63 19.52 10.44
CA ASP A 128 9.91 19.97 10.99
C ASP A 128 10.61 18.80 11.69
N ALA A 129 11.81 18.43 11.22
CA ALA A 129 12.63 17.35 11.79
C ALA A 129 12.89 17.53 13.30
N LYS A 130 12.84 18.78 13.79
CA LYS A 130 13.07 19.12 15.20
C LYS A 130 11.82 19.02 16.07
N LYS A 131 10.64 18.74 15.51
CA LYS A 131 9.36 18.66 16.24
C LYS A 131 8.84 17.25 16.50
N ILE A 132 9.60 16.20 16.22
CA ILE A 132 9.24 14.85 16.66
C ILE A 132 9.53 14.72 18.17
N VAL A 133 8.68 15.30 19.01
CA VAL A 133 8.58 14.85 20.40
C VAL A 133 7.65 13.64 20.41
N PRO A 134 8.11 12.44 20.86
CA PRO A 134 7.20 11.33 21.05
C PRO A 134 6.05 11.79 21.94
N PHE A 135 4.82 11.58 21.49
CA PHE A 135 3.67 11.83 22.34
C PHE A 135 3.71 10.81 23.49
N MET A 136 4.28 11.22 24.61
CA MET A 136 4.37 10.41 25.82
C MET A 136 3.09 10.62 26.63
N ILE A 137 2.35 9.53 26.83
CA ILE A 137 1.35 9.45 27.90
C ILE A 137 2.08 8.94 29.13
N THR A 138 2.12 9.74 30.20
CA THR A 138 2.66 9.30 31.48
C THR A 138 1.51 8.97 32.44
N THR A 139 1.71 7.92 33.23
CA THR A 139 0.84 7.58 34.35
C THR A 139 1.69 7.44 35.59
N PRO A 140 1.32 8.04 36.74
CA PRO A 140 1.95 7.68 38.00
C PRO A 140 1.68 6.20 38.30
N ASP A 141 2.58 5.53 39.02
CA ASP A 141 2.37 4.15 39.45
C ASP A 141 1.02 4.01 40.17
N VAL A 142 0.15 3.16 39.62
CA VAL A 142 -1.20 2.95 40.14
C VAL A 142 -1.25 1.62 40.89
N SER A 143 -1.34 1.70 42.22
CA SER A 143 -1.80 0.59 43.06
C SER A 143 -3.22 0.89 43.57
N VAL A 144 -4.09 -0.12 43.52
CA VAL A 144 -5.46 -0.10 44.04
C VAL A 144 -5.74 -1.36 44.87
N PRO A 145 -6.30 -1.22 46.08
CA PRO A 145 -6.87 -2.35 46.80
C PRO A 145 -8.05 -2.96 46.04
N GLU A 146 -8.26 -4.27 46.24
CA GLU A 146 -9.46 -4.98 45.76
C GLU A 146 -10.75 -4.24 46.14
N LYS A 147 -11.73 -4.22 45.22
CA LYS A 147 -13.08 -3.64 45.41
C LYS A 147 -13.12 -2.13 45.66
N THR A 148 -12.10 -1.40 45.21
CA THR A 148 -12.08 0.07 45.26
C THR A 148 -12.03 0.64 43.84
N GLU A 149 -12.92 1.59 43.53
CA GLU A 149 -12.83 2.36 42.30
C GLU A 149 -11.69 3.39 42.39
N LYS A 150 -10.86 3.49 41.35
CA LYS A 150 -9.85 4.55 41.21
C LYS A 150 -9.89 5.12 39.82
N VAL A 151 -9.96 6.44 39.73
CA VAL A 151 -9.83 7.16 38.47
C VAL A 151 -8.33 7.28 38.14
N ILE A 152 -7.92 6.69 37.02
CA ILE A 152 -6.57 6.86 36.48
C ILE A 152 -6.60 8.08 35.57
N THR A 153 -5.86 9.12 35.93
CA THR A 153 -5.76 10.33 35.12
C THR A 153 -4.52 10.22 34.23
N LEU A 154 -4.73 10.22 32.92
CA LEU A 154 -3.66 10.25 31.92
C LEU A 154 -3.36 11.72 31.58
N SER A 155 -2.09 12.11 31.64
CA SER A 155 -1.69 13.46 31.24
C SER A 155 -0.80 13.40 30.00
N PRO A 156 -1.15 14.12 28.92
CA PRO A 156 -0.25 14.26 27.78
C PRO A 156 0.89 15.21 28.15
N THR A 157 2.13 14.76 27.96
CA THR A 157 3.29 15.66 28.05
C THR A 157 3.56 16.27 26.68
N LYS A 158 3.33 17.58 26.54
CA LYS A 158 3.82 18.37 25.41
C LYS A 158 5.01 19.19 25.88
N GLU A 159 6.23 18.76 25.57
CA GLU A 159 7.37 19.66 25.72
C GLU A 159 7.23 20.80 24.69
N ARG A 160 7.33 22.05 25.17
CA ARG A 160 7.35 23.21 24.29
C ARG A 160 8.71 23.23 23.59
N GLY A 161 8.71 23.14 22.26
CA GLY A 161 9.84 23.60 21.45
C GLY A 161 10.02 25.11 21.54
#